data_AF-A0A161J7Q2-F1
#
_entry.id   AF-A0A161J7Q2-F1
#
_cell.length_a   1.000
_cell.length_b   1.000
_cell.length_c   1.000
_cell.angle_alpha   90.00
_cell.angle_beta   90.00
_cell.angle_gamma   90.00
#
_symmetry.space_group_name_H-M   'P 1'
#
loop_
_entity.id
_entity.type
_entity.pdbx_description
1 polymer ?
#
loop_
_entity_poly.entity_id
_entity_poly.type
_entity_poly.pdbx_seq_one_letter_code
_entity_poly.pdbx_strand_id
1 'polypeptide(L)' 'MTKTLDENTDRDAELRGFEPLRVILAVGGLVLGLLMALH' A
#
# COMPACT_ATOMS: atom_id res chain seq x y z
N MET A 1 -1.97 -33.91 4.25
CA MET A 1 -0.75 -33.11 4.04
C MET A 1 -1.18 -31.82 3.34
N THR A 2 -1.66 -30.86 4.12
CA THR A 2 -2.33 -29.61 3.67
C THR A 2 -1.75 -28.43 4.45
N LYS A 3 -0.43 -28.24 4.34
CA LYS A 3 0.31 -27.22 5.11
C LYS A 3 1.09 -26.29 4.18
N THR A 4 0.49 -25.91 3.05
CA THR A 4 1.12 -25.05 2.03
C THR A 4 0.27 -23.83 1.64
N LEU A 5 -1.01 -23.81 1.99
CA LEU A 5 -1.93 -22.69 1.70
C LEU A 5 -1.88 -21.58 2.76
N ASP A 6 -1.57 -21.95 4.00
CA ASP A 6 -1.57 -21.07 5.17
C ASP A 6 -0.37 -20.11 5.16
N GLU A 7 0.83 -20.63 4.87
CA GLU A 7 2.10 -19.88 4.92
C GLU A 7 2.24 -18.83 3.79
N ASN A 8 1.55 -19.02 2.67
CA ASN A 8 1.57 -18.08 1.54
C ASN A 8 0.64 -16.88 1.81
N THR A 9 -0.51 -17.13 2.44
CA THR A 9 -1.48 -16.09 2.81
C THR A 9 -0.92 -15.14 3.88
N ASP A 10 -0.12 -15.67 4.82
CA ASP A 10 0.50 -14.89 5.90
C ASP A 10 1.63 -13.96 5.39
N ARG A 11 2.44 -14.44 4.44
CA ARG A 11 3.48 -13.61 3.78
C ARG A 11 2.91 -12.46 2.96
N ASP A 12 1.81 -12.68 2.27
CA ASP A 12 1.13 -11.61 1.53
C ASP A 12 0.52 -10.56 2.48
N ALA A 13 0.13 -10.94 3.71
CA ALA A 13 -0.38 -10.01 4.70
C ALA A 13 0.71 -9.05 5.23
N GLU A 14 1.94 -9.55 5.41
CA GLU A 14 3.09 -8.73 5.80
C GLU A 14 3.51 -7.74 4.69
N LEU A 15 3.45 -8.15 3.42
CA LEU A 15 3.69 -7.25 2.28
C LEU A 15 2.57 -6.21 2.09
N ARG A 16 1.31 -6.58 2.34
CA ARG A 16 0.15 -5.68 2.27
C ARG A 16 0.18 -4.58 3.33
N GLY A 17 0.88 -4.77 4.46
CA GLY A 17 1.03 -3.74 5.50
C GLY A 17 1.68 -2.44 4.98
N PHE A 18 2.47 -2.52 3.91
CA PHE A 18 3.15 -1.37 3.29
C PHE A 18 2.38 -0.75 2.11
N GLU A 19 1.38 -1.44 1.55
CA GLU A 19 0.50 -0.87 0.53
C GLU A 19 -0.29 0.37 0.97
N PRO A 20 -0.94 0.42 2.16
CA PRO A 20 -1.75 1.56 2.55
C PRO A 20 -0.92 2.84 2.70
N LEU A 21 0.31 2.74 3.22
CA LEU A 21 1.21 3.89 3.35
C LEU A 21 1.61 4.46 1.99
N ARG A 22 1.93 3.59 1.01
CA ARG A 22 2.25 4.02 -0.36
C ARG A 22 1.06 4.70 -1.03
N VAL A 23 -0.15 4.18 -0.83
CA VAL A 23 -1.39 4.78 -1.35
C VAL A 23 -1.61 6.17 -0.74
N ILE A 24 -1.46 6.31 0.58
CA ILE A 24 -1.61 7.60 1.26
C ILE A 24 -0.57 8.60 0.76
N LEU A 25 0.70 8.18 0.63
CA LEU A 25 1.77 9.04 0.11
C LEU A 25 1.53 9.46 -1.34
N ALA A 26 1.08 8.54 -2.19
CA ALA A 26 0.78 8.84 -3.59
C ALA A 26 -0.39 9.82 -3.73
N VAL A 27 -1.49 9.58 -3.02
CA VAL A 27 -2.68 10.45 -3.04
C VAL A 27 -2.36 11.81 -2.43
N GLY A 28 -1.69 11.83 -1.27
CA GLY A 28 -1.27 13.05 -0.60
C GLY A 28 -0.33 13.89 -1.45
N GLY A 29 0.66 13.27 -2.09
CA GLY A 29 1.59 13.94 -3.00
C GLY A 29 0.89 14.49 -4.25
N LEU A 30 -0.04 13.72 -4.82
CA LEU A 30 -0.83 14.16 -5.98
C LEU A 30 -1.69 15.39 -5.63
N VAL A 31 -2.39 15.37 -4.49
CA VAL A 31 -3.21 16.49 -4.03
C VAL A 31 -2.34 17.70 -3.74
N LEU A 32 -1.21 17.53 -3.04
CA LEU A 32 -0.30 18.62 -2.72
C LEU A 32 0.29 19.27 -3.98
N GLY A 33 0.70 18.45 -4.96
CA GLY A 33 1.17 18.93 -6.26
C GLY A 33 0.09 19.69 -7.03
N LEU A 34 -1.15 19.23 -7.00
CA LEU A 34 -2.28 19.92 -7.63
C LEU A 34 -2.55 21.28 -6.95
N LEU A 35 -2.53 21.33 -5.62
CA LEU A 35 -2.68 22.57 -4.86
C LEU A 35 -1.57 23.57 -5.18
N MET A 36 -0.33 23.11 -5.28
CA MET A 36 0.81 23.93 -5.71
C MET A 36 0.68 24.44 -7.15
N ALA A 37 0.09 23.66 -8.05
CA ALA A 37 -0.09 24.05 -9.46
C ALA A 37 -1.24 25.06 -9.66
N LEU A 38 -2.17 25.14 -8.71
CA LEU A 38 -3.32 26.04 -8.74
C LEU A 38 -3.06 27.38 -8.01
N HIS A 39 -1.98 27.46 -7.24
CA HIS A 39 -1.54 28.66 -6.52
C HIS A 39 -0.56 29.47 -7.36
#